data_AF-A0A7G1P2Q1-F1
#
_entry.id   AF-A0A7G1P2Q1-F1
#
_cell.length_a   1.000
_cell.length_b   1.000
_cell.length_c   1.000
_cell.angle_alpha   90.00
_cell.angle_beta   90.00
_cell.angle_gamma   90.00
#
_symmetry.space_group_name_H-M   'P 1'
#
loop_
_entity.id
_entity.type
_entity.pdbx_description
1 polymer ?
#
loop_
_entity_poly.entity_id
_entity_poly.type
_entity_poly.pdbx_seq_one_letter_code
_entity_poly.pdbx_strand_id
1 'polypeptide(L)'
;MALPGECVTAFRAQRAQQLADRKGAGHHWKWTGSGLVFTTENGTPIESRNLNRSFEALSIRAGVRKVRFYGLRHTCASLLHEQADARMIMAFAPYRQPPGGHGL
;
A
#
# COMPACT_ATOMS: atom_id res chain seq x y z
N MET A 1 12.46 -8.22 6.95
CA MET A 1 11.95 -6.83 6.91
C MET A 1 10.95 -6.68 8.05
N ALA A 2 11.19 -5.77 9.00
CA ALA A 2 10.26 -5.53 10.10
C ALA A 2 9.10 -4.65 9.61
N LEU A 3 7.86 -5.00 9.97
CA LEU A 3 6.69 -4.16 9.74
C LEU A 3 6.48 -3.25 10.96
N PRO A 4 6.26 -1.95 10.78
CA PRO A 4 5.89 -1.06 11.87
C PRO A 4 4.62 -1.53 12.60
N GLY A 5 4.51 -1.24 13.90
CA GLY A 5 3.41 -1.69 14.74
C GLY A 5 2.05 -1.16 14.26
N GLU A 6 2.03 0.05 13.72
CA GLU A 6 0.85 0.65 13.09
C GLU A 6 0.37 -0.15 11.88
N CYS A 7 1.27 -0.66 11.04
CA CYS A 7 0.90 -1.51 9.90
C CYS A 7 0.30 -2.83 10.35
N VAL A 8 0.88 -3.46 11.40
CA VAL A 8 0.34 -4.70 11.97
C VAL A 8 -1.08 -4.48 12.52
N THR A 9 -1.28 -3.36 13.21
CA THR A 9 -2.60 -2.98 13.74
C THR A 9 -3.61 -2.78 12.62
N ALA A 10 -3.24 -2.05 11.56
CA ALA A 10 -4.09 -1.84 10.39
C ALA A 10 -4.45 -3.16 9.69
N PHE A 11 -3.51 -4.08 9.51
CA PHE A 11 -3.78 -5.37 8.91
C PHE A 11 -4.69 -6.27 9.76
N ARG A 12 -4.58 -6.22 11.10
CA ARG A 12 -5.49 -6.93 12.00
C ARG A 12 -6.92 -6.38 11.89
N ALA A 13 -7.07 -5.05 11.88
CA ALA A 13 -8.36 -4.41 11.69
C ALA A 13 -8.98 -4.79 10.32
N GLN A 14 -8.18 -4.75 9.25
CA GLN A 14 -8.62 -5.17 7.92
C GLN A 14 -9.09 -6.63 7.88
N ARG A 15 -8.37 -7.53 8.55
CA ARG A 15 -8.76 -8.95 8.63
C ARG A 15 -10.08 -9.13 9.37
N ALA A 16 -10.29 -8.40 10.45
CA ALA A 16 -11.56 -8.44 11.19
C ALA A 16 -12.72 -7.95 10.32
N GLN A 17 -12.52 -6.85 9.58
CA GLN A 17 -13.54 -6.33 8.65
C GLN A 17 -13.85 -7.34 7.54
N GLN A 18 -12.84 -7.94 6.92
CA GLN A 18 -13.05 -8.93 5.85
C GLN A 18 -13.86 -10.15 6.34
N LEU A 19 -13.63 -10.60 7.58
CA LEU A 19 -14.41 -11.69 8.17
C LEU A 19 -15.88 -11.28 8.39
N ALA A 20 -16.12 -10.04 8.81
CA ALA A 20 -17.46 -9.49 8.95
C ALA A 20 -18.16 -9.38 7.59
N ASP A 21 -17.47 -8.84 6.57
CA ASP A 21 -17.98 -8.70 5.20
C ASP A 21 -18.32 -10.07 4.62
N ARG A 22 -17.44 -11.07 4.79
CA ARG A 22 -17.69 -12.44 4.36
C ARG A 22 -18.92 -13.04 5.02
N LYS A 23 -19.10 -12.81 6.32
CA LYS A 23 -20.28 -13.27 7.05
C LYS A 23 -21.55 -12.58 6.55
N GLY A 24 -21.48 -11.28 6.27
CA GLY A 24 -22.61 -10.49 5.75
C GLY A 24 -22.99 -10.84 4.31
N ALA A 25 -22.01 -11.08 3.43
CA ALA A 25 -22.22 -11.42 2.04
C ALA A 25 -22.77 -12.85 1.84
N GLY A 26 -22.45 -13.78 2.75
CA GLY A 26 -22.95 -15.16 2.70
C GLY A 26 -22.67 -15.82 1.35
N HIS A 27 -23.73 -16.26 0.66
CA HIS A 27 -23.64 -16.90 -0.67
C HIS A 27 -23.19 -15.95 -1.79
N HIS A 28 -23.29 -14.63 -1.60
CA HIS A 28 -22.82 -13.65 -2.57
C HIS A 28 -21.31 -13.39 -2.48
N TRP A 29 -20.63 -14.00 -1.51
CA TRP A 29 -19.19 -13.89 -1.35
C TRP A 29 -18.45 -14.55 -2.53
N LYS A 30 -17.84 -13.73 -3.39
CA LYS A 30 -17.10 -14.15 -4.58
C LYS A 30 -15.64 -14.45 -4.23
N TRP A 31 -15.43 -15.49 -3.43
CA TRP A 31 -14.08 -15.94 -3.07
C TRP A 31 -13.28 -16.31 -4.32
N THR A 32 -12.13 -15.67 -4.54
CA THR A 32 -11.27 -15.91 -5.71
C THR A 32 -10.14 -16.90 -5.44
N GLY A 33 -10.09 -17.58 -4.29
CA GLY A 33 -9.04 -18.55 -3.97
C GLY A 33 -7.66 -17.95 -3.66
N SER A 34 -7.48 -16.65 -3.87
CA SER A 34 -6.16 -16.01 -4.02
C SER A 34 -5.57 -15.41 -2.73
N GLY A 35 -6.16 -15.67 -1.55
CA GLY A 35 -5.59 -15.23 -0.27
C GLY A 35 -5.46 -13.71 -0.13
N LEU A 36 -6.33 -12.94 -0.79
CA LEU A 36 -6.27 -11.47 -0.81
C LEU A 36 -6.49 -10.88 0.59
N VAL A 37 -5.59 -9.99 0.98
CA VAL A 37 -5.68 -9.24 2.24
C VAL A 37 -6.69 -8.08 2.13
N PHE A 38 -6.81 -7.48 0.94
CA PHE A 38 -7.76 -6.40 0.66
C PHE A 38 -8.74 -6.85 -0.43
N THR A 39 -10.02 -6.76 -0.11
CA THR A 39 -11.12 -7.13 -1.00
C THR A 39 -12.22 -6.08 -0.93
N THR A 40 -13.11 -6.08 -1.91
CA THR A 40 -14.42 -5.44 -1.77
C THR A 40 -15.25 -6.19 -0.72
N GLU A 41 -16.39 -5.62 -0.33
CA GLU A 41 -17.35 -6.23 0.60
C GLU A 41 -17.87 -7.60 0.10
N ASN A 42 -17.82 -7.84 -1.22
CA ASN A 42 -18.24 -9.10 -1.84
C ASN A 42 -17.07 -10.06 -2.11
N GLY A 43 -15.86 -9.76 -1.62
CA GLY A 43 -14.71 -10.66 -1.72
C GLY A 43 -13.93 -10.60 -3.04
N THR A 44 -14.23 -9.64 -3.92
CA THR A 44 -13.49 -9.46 -5.17
C THR A 44 -12.23 -8.61 -4.96
N PRO A 45 -11.25 -8.68 -5.88
CA PRO A 45 -10.15 -7.72 -5.91
C PRO A 45 -10.65 -6.28 -5.97
N ILE A 46 -9.89 -5.37 -5.35
CA ILE A 46 -10.16 -3.93 -5.46
C ILE A 46 -9.53 -3.43 -6.76
N GLU A 47 -10.37 -2.95 -7.67
CA GLU A 47 -9.93 -2.29 -8.89
C GLU A 47 -9.22 -0.95 -8.58
N SER A 48 -8.09 -0.69 -9.26
CA SER A 48 -7.27 0.52 -9.07
C SER A 48 -8.07 1.82 -9.20
N ARG A 49 -9.08 1.84 -10.07
CA ARG A 49 -9.97 3.00 -10.25
C ARG A 49 -10.85 3.25 -9.03
N ASN A 50 -11.37 2.19 -8.42
CA ASN A 50 -12.23 2.28 -7.22
C ASN A 50 -11.40 2.67 -5.99
N LEU A 51 -10.16 2.16 -5.90
CA LEU A 51 -9.21 2.57 -4.88
C LEU A 51 -8.91 4.08 -4.96
N ASN A 52 -8.60 4.59 -6.16
CA ASN A 52 -8.35 6.02 -6.36
C ASN A 52 -9.55 6.89 -5.99
N ARG A 53 -10.78 6.48 -6.37
CA ARG A 53 -12.00 7.20 -6.01
C ARG A 53 -12.22 7.24 -4.50
N SER A 54 -12.03 6.10 -3.83
CA SER A 54 -12.19 6.01 -2.37
C SER A 54 -11.16 6.85 -1.65
N PHE A 55 -9.92 6.83 -2.12
CA PHE A 55 -8.84 7.66 -1.58
C PHE A 55 -9.07 9.15 -1.79
N GLU A 56 -9.59 9.56 -2.95
CA GLU A 56 -9.97 10.95 -3.21
C GLU A 56 -11.07 11.41 -2.22
N ALA A 57 -12.10 10.59 -2.01
CA ALA A 57 -13.15 10.89 -1.05
C ALA A 57 -12.62 11.02 0.39
N LEU A 58 -11.68 10.15 0.79
CA LEU A 58 -11.01 10.24 2.09
C LEU A 58 -10.17 11.51 2.21
N SER A 59 -9.46 11.90 1.15
CA SER A 59 -8.63 13.12 1.14
C SER A 59 -9.49 14.37 1.33
N ILE A 60 -10.64 14.44 0.64
CA ILE A 60 -11.60 15.54 0.78
C ILE A 60 -12.14 15.59 2.21
N ARG A 61 -12.54 14.44 2.78
CA ARG A 61 -13.06 14.34 4.15
C ARG A 61 -12.03 14.75 5.20
N ALA A 62 -10.75 14.46 4.97
CA ALA A 62 -9.66 14.84 5.84
C ALA A 62 -9.20 16.31 5.65
N GLY A 63 -9.77 17.04 4.67
CA GLY A 63 -9.40 18.42 4.38
C GLY A 63 -7.98 18.59 3.80
N VAL A 64 -7.39 17.51 3.28
CA VAL A 64 -6.03 17.54 2.72
C VAL A 64 -6.06 17.81 1.23
N ARG A 65 -4.94 18.36 0.71
CA ARG A 65 -4.76 18.56 -0.73
C ARG A 65 -5.00 17.24 -1.47
N LYS A 66 -5.72 17.31 -2.60
CA LYS A 66 -5.90 16.17 -3.49
C LYS A 66 -4.53 15.69 -3.99
N VAL A 67 -4.15 14.48 -3.60
CA VAL A 67 -2.97 13.76 -4.09
C VAL A 67 -3.39 12.45 -4.73
N ARG A 68 -2.55 11.90 -5.62
CA ARG A 68 -2.80 10.58 -6.20
C ARG A 68 -2.38 9.49 -5.22
N PHE A 69 -3.06 8.35 -5.24
CA PHE A 69 -2.79 7.24 -4.31
C PHE A 69 -1.34 6.74 -4.39
N TYR A 70 -0.76 6.60 -5.58
CA TYR A 70 0.64 6.20 -5.74
C TYR A 70 1.63 7.25 -5.20
N GLY A 71 1.19 8.51 -5.08
CA GLY A 71 1.98 9.58 -4.48
C GLY A 71 2.34 9.30 -3.03
N LEU A 72 1.53 8.52 -2.30
CA LEU A 72 1.82 8.11 -0.92
C LEU A 72 3.15 7.36 -0.82
N ARG A 73 3.45 6.48 -1.79
CA ARG A 73 4.72 5.74 -1.82
C ARG A 73 5.89 6.67 -2.09
N HIS A 74 5.73 7.65 -2.97
CA HIS A 74 6.76 8.67 -3.21
C HIS A 74 6.99 9.54 -1.99
N THR A 75 5.93 10.01 -1.33
CA THR A 75 6.05 10.78 -0.08
C THR A 75 6.73 9.97 1.01
N CYS A 76 6.37 8.69 1.19
CA CYS A 76 7.04 7.81 2.14
C CYS A 76 8.53 7.65 1.79
N ALA A 77 8.87 7.44 0.51
CA ALA A 77 10.26 7.35 0.07
C ALA A 77 11.04 8.65 0.30
N SER A 78 10.45 9.82 0.00
CA SER A 78 11.05 11.13 0.26
C SER A 78 11.25 11.38 1.75
N LEU A 79 10.23 11.11 2.58
CA LEU A 79 10.33 11.27 4.03
C LEU A 79 11.37 10.31 4.63
N LEU A 80 11.43 9.07 4.15
CA LEU A 80 12.47 8.12 4.55
C LEU A 80 13.84 8.60 4.10
N HIS A 81 13.97 9.21 2.92
CA HIS A 81 15.23 9.79 2.46
C HIS A 81 15.67 10.97 3.32
N GLU A 82 14.73 11.84 3.71
CA GLU A 82 14.99 13.00 4.57
C GLU A 82 15.32 12.61 6.02
N GLN A 83 14.76 11.51 6.52
CA GLN A 83 14.95 11.02 7.90
C GLN A 83 16.05 9.97 8.04
N ALA A 84 16.50 9.35 6.94
CA ALA A 84 17.52 8.33 6.98
C ALA A 84 18.92 8.95 7.10
N ASP A 85 19.59 8.68 8.22
CA ASP A 85 21.05 8.66 8.28
C ASP A 85 21.55 7.77 7.13
N ALA A 86 22.51 8.25 6.35
CA ALA A 86 22.89 7.78 5.01
C ALA A 86 23.12 6.24 4.87
N ARG A 87 23.24 5.53 5.99
CA ARG A 87 23.42 4.08 6.09
C ARG A 87 22.17 3.26 5.78
N MET A 88 20.95 3.79 5.99
CA MET A 88 19.70 3.04 5.73
C MET A 88 19.29 3.04 4.25
N ILE A 89 19.71 4.06 3.49
CA ILE A 89 19.39 4.25 2.07
C ILE A 89 20.06 3.18 1.19
N MET A 90 21.23 2.68 1.60
CA MET A 90 21.97 1.63 0.87
C MET A 90 21.32 0.24 0.94
N ALA A 91 20.44 -0.03 1.90
CA ALA A 91 19.81 -1.35 2.06
C ALA A 91 18.62 -1.57 1.10
N PHE A 92 18.07 -0.51 0.50
CA PHE A 92 16.88 -0.57 -0.37
C PHE A 92 17.20 -0.43 -1.87
N ALA A 93 18.45 -0.21 -2.23
CA ALA A 93 18.88 -0.14 -3.63
C ALA A 93 19.54 -1.47 -4.06
N PRO A 94 18.81 -2.48 -4.58
CA PRO A 94 19.47 -3.53 -5.32
C PRO A 94 19.85 -2.97 -6.71
N TYR A 95 21.11 -3.23 -7.08
CA TYR A 95 21.75 -3.02 -8.39
C TYR A 95 22.34 -1.66 -8.74
N ARG A 96 23.56 -1.48 -8.24
CA ARG A 96 24.73 -0.92 -8.93
C ARG A 96 24.84 -1.42 -10.38
N GLN A 97 24.74 -0.52 -11.36
CA GLN A 97 25.45 -0.72 -12.63
C GLN A 97 26.93 -0.42 -12.38
N PRO A 98 27.88 -1.29 -12.79
CA PRO A 98 29.30 -0.96 -12.75
C PRO A 98 29.63 0.09 -13.83
N PRO A 99 30.54 1.05 -13.56
CA PRO A 99 31.01 1.97 -14.58
C PRO A 99 31.94 1.22 -15.54
N GLY A 100 31.53 1.08 -16.81
CA GLY A 100 32.41 0.72 -17.92
C GLY A 100 33.02 2.00 -18.50
N GLY A 101 34.34 2.07 -18.56
CA GLY A 101 35.14 3.28 -18.72
C GLY A 101 35.06 4.00 -20.07
N HIS A 102 35.49 5.27 -20.04
CA HIS A 102 35.91 6.05 -21.20
C HIS A 102 37.45 5.99 -21.37
N GLY A 103 37.89 5.97 -22.63
CA GLY A 103 39.29 6.12 -23.09
C GLY A 103 39.91 4.77 -23.48
N LEU A 104 40.35 4.51 -24.72
CA LEU A 104 40.86 5.37 -25.79
C LEU A 104 40.30 4.96 -27.16
#